data_AF-A0A482XDS9-F1
#
_entry.id   AF-A0A482XDS9-F1
#
_cell.length_a   1.000
_cell.length_b   1.000
_cell.length_c   1.000
_cell.angle_alpha   90.00
_cell.angle_beta   90.00
_cell.angle_gamma   90.00
#
_symmetry.space_group_name_H-M   'P 1'
#
loop_
_entity.id
_entity.type
_entity.pdbx_description
1 polymer ?
#
loop_
_entity_poly.entity_id
_entity_poly.type
_entity_poly.pdbx_seq_one_letter_code
_entity_poly.pdbx_strand_id
1 'polypeptide(L)'
;MAGEDSEEDEDNLLHIDDLHNIASAHKNMELQKPEEILESNTNLEEWHLELERVLPHLKVTIKSDSRDWRSHLEQMKQHRAGMEDTLGSAKFQLERLEKEITGTLEKIKSREKFLNSQLESLLSQYRTAQDELARVTEQYREVSGGVNERQRQLTRLTDELDLIKQEMEERGSTMTDGSPLINIKKAIAKIKADIIEMDVRIGVLDHIVLEAKLRDKNLLNAQIAAS
;
A
#
# COMPACT_ATOMS: atom_id res chain seq x y z
N MET A 1 24.51 16.66 -44.43
CA MET A 1 25.58 16.95 -45.41
C MET A 1 25.08 16.38 -46.72
N ALA A 2 24.88 17.24 -47.72
CA ALA A 2 24.44 16.92 -49.08
C ALA A 2 25.33 15.80 -49.67
N GLY A 3 24.86 14.86 -50.50
CA GLY A 3 23.83 15.01 -51.53
C GLY A 3 24.44 15.50 -52.85
N GLU A 4 25.55 14.89 -53.27
CA GLU A 4 26.15 15.05 -54.60
C GLU A 4 26.25 13.65 -55.21
N ASP A 5 25.16 13.21 -55.82
CA ASP A 5 25.15 12.06 -56.73
C ASP A 5 25.59 12.57 -58.10
N SER A 6 26.53 11.84 -58.70
CA SER A 6 27.19 12.12 -59.97
C SER A 6 26.19 12.14 -61.13
N GLU A 7 25.83 13.31 -61.62
CA GLU A 7 25.10 13.52 -62.90
C GLU A 7 26.05 13.50 -64.12
N GLU A 8 27.29 13.01 -64.00
CA GLU A 8 28.29 13.04 -65.09
C GLU A 8 28.37 11.75 -65.93
N ASP A 9 27.61 10.70 -65.59
CA ASP A 9 27.73 9.37 -66.23
C ASP A 9 26.69 9.08 -67.34
N GLU A 10 25.76 10.00 -67.64
CA GLU A 10 24.76 9.82 -68.72
C GLU A 10 25.27 10.20 -70.12
N ASP A 11 26.35 10.97 -70.24
CA ASP A 11 26.85 11.48 -71.54
C ASP A 11 27.67 10.46 -72.35
N ASN A 12 27.93 9.25 -71.81
CA ASN A 12 28.70 8.19 -72.48
C ASN A 12 27.87 6.97 -72.91
N LEU A 13 26.55 7.13 -73.03
CA LEU A 13 25.67 6.07 -73.53
C LEU A 13 25.71 6.01 -75.07
N LEU A 14 26.55 5.12 -75.62
CA LEU A 14 26.59 4.79 -77.06
C LEU A 14 25.17 4.55 -77.60
N HIS A 15 24.70 5.42 -78.50
CA HIS A 15 23.37 5.32 -79.08
C HIS A 15 23.32 4.19 -80.12
N ILE A 16 22.24 3.40 -80.10
CA ILE A 16 22.05 2.23 -80.98
C ILE A 16 22.07 2.62 -82.47
N ASP A 17 21.76 3.87 -82.80
CA ASP A 17 21.84 4.41 -84.16
C ASP A 17 23.29 4.54 -84.68
N ASP A 18 24.27 4.75 -83.79
CA ASP A 18 25.70 4.79 -84.18
C ASP A 18 26.21 3.41 -84.62
N LEU A 19 25.69 2.34 -84.00
CA LEU A 19 25.99 0.96 -84.41
C LEU A 19 25.39 0.62 -85.78
N HIS A 20 24.22 1.18 -86.10
CA HIS A 20 23.59 0.98 -87.42
C HIS A 20 24.37 1.70 -88.53
N ASN A 21 24.93 2.87 -88.24
CA ASN A 21 25.75 3.63 -89.18
C ASN A 21 27.10 2.93 -89.47
N ILE A 22 27.70 2.29 -88.46
CA ILE A 22 28.91 1.46 -88.63
C ILE A 22 28.60 0.21 -89.48
N ALA A 23 27.47 -0.46 -89.24
CA ALA A 23 27.07 -1.64 -90.01
C ALA A 23 26.78 -1.32 -91.49
N SER A 24 26.19 -0.16 -91.77
CA SER A 24 25.93 0.31 -93.15
C SER A 24 27.20 0.82 -93.85
N ALA A 25 28.13 1.44 -93.12
CA ALA A 25 29.47 1.75 -93.64
C ALA A 25 30.26 0.47 -94.00
N HIS A 26 30.12 -0.61 -93.22
CA HIS A 26 30.79 -1.88 -93.51
C HIS A 26 30.25 -2.56 -94.78
N LYS A 27 28.93 -2.47 -95.02
CA LYS A 27 28.29 -3.00 -96.24
C LYS A 27 28.75 -2.29 -97.52
N ASN A 28 29.11 -1.00 -97.44
CA ASN A 28 29.69 -0.25 -98.56
C ASN A 28 31.18 -0.54 -98.79
N MET A 29 31.89 -1.10 -97.80
CA MET A 29 33.29 -1.51 -97.92
C MET A 29 33.46 -2.91 -98.52
N GLU A 30 32.47 -3.80 -98.43
CA GLU A 30 32.54 -5.15 -99.04
C GLU A 30 32.49 -5.15 -100.58
N LEU A 31 32.07 -4.04 -101.21
CA LEU A 31 32.00 -3.90 -102.68
C LEU A 31 33.31 -3.44 -103.34
N GLN A 32 34.34 -3.08 -102.56
CA GLN A 32 35.68 -2.78 -103.04
C GLN A 32 36.66 -3.85 -102.58
N LYS A 33 36.49 -5.06 -103.11
CA LYS A 33 37.49 -6.12 -102.94
C LYS A 33 38.50 -6.00 -104.09
N PRO A 34 39.73 -5.52 -103.86
CA PRO A 34 40.77 -5.70 -104.87
C PRO A 34 41.04 -7.21 -104.98
N GLU A 35 40.65 -7.81 -106.12
CA GLU A 35 41.15 -9.12 -106.55
C GLU A 35 42.61 -8.95 -107.01
N GLU A 36 43.47 -8.60 -106.07
CA GLU A 36 44.91 -8.76 -106.22
C GLU A 36 45.27 -9.89 -105.27
N ILE A 37 45.55 -11.05 -105.86
CA ILE A 37 46.07 -12.22 -105.14
C ILE A 37 47.38 -11.74 -104.51
N LEU A 38 47.36 -11.50 -103.19
CA LEU A 38 48.54 -11.20 -102.39
C LEU A 38 49.49 -12.41 -102.44
N GLU A 39 50.38 -12.44 -103.43
CA GLU A 39 51.51 -13.34 -103.43
C GLU A 39 52.45 -12.91 -102.30
N SER A 40 52.53 -13.74 -101.25
CA SER A 40 53.46 -13.57 -100.14
C SER A 40 54.90 -13.77 -100.64
N ASN A 41 55.56 -12.69 -101.06
CA ASN A 41 57.03 -12.63 -101.13
C ASN A 41 57.67 -12.34 -99.76
N THR A 42 57.01 -12.74 -98.67
CA THR A 42 57.48 -12.46 -97.31
C THR A 42 58.69 -13.33 -96.98
N ASN A 43 59.84 -12.70 -96.78
CA ASN A 43 61.06 -13.36 -96.32
C ASN A 43 60.86 -13.90 -94.88
N LEU A 44 61.47 -15.03 -94.52
CA LEU A 44 61.36 -15.62 -93.18
C LEU A 44 61.78 -14.61 -92.08
N GLU A 45 62.76 -13.77 -92.38
CA GLU A 45 63.21 -12.69 -91.50
C GLU A 45 62.17 -11.56 -91.37
N GLU A 46 61.47 -11.20 -92.45
CA GLU A 46 60.41 -10.18 -92.39
C GLU A 46 59.22 -10.67 -91.57
N TRP A 47 58.85 -11.95 -91.71
CA TRP A 47 57.80 -12.55 -90.89
C TRP A 47 58.21 -12.66 -89.42
N HIS A 48 59.47 -12.97 -89.14
CA HIS A 48 60.00 -12.99 -87.77
C HIS A 48 60.00 -11.58 -87.14
N LEU A 49 60.42 -10.56 -87.91
CA LEU A 49 60.37 -9.16 -87.46
C LEU A 49 58.94 -8.69 -87.23
N GLU A 50 57.99 -9.14 -88.06
CA GLU A 50 56.58 -8.87 -87.87
C GLU A 50 56.00 -9.55 -86.63
N LEU A 51 56.37 -10.80 -86.39
CA LEU A 51 56.03 -11.49 -85.15
C LEU A 51 56.62 -10.77 -83.94
N GLU A 52 57.91 -10.39 -83.96
CA GLU A 52 58.54 -9.65 -82.87
C GLU A 52 57.90 -8.27 -82.66
N ARG A 53 57.39 -7.65 -83.72
CA ARG A 53 56.65 -6.38 -83.63
C ARG A 53 55.25 -6.56 -83.05
N VAL A 54 54.55 -7.65 -83.38
CA VAL A 54 53.15 -7.87 -82.96
C VAL A 54 53.06 -8.60 -81.61
N LEU A 55 54.07 -9.38 -81.22
CA LEU A 55 54.13 -10.10 -79.94
C LEU A 55 53.91 -9.20 -78.71
N PRO A 56 54.49 -7.98 -78.63
CA PRO A 56 54.23 -7.05 -77.53
C PRO A 56 52.80 -6.51 -77.53
N HIS A 57 52.17 -6.38 -78.71
CA HIS A 57 50.80 -5.90 -78.86
C HIS A 57 49.76 -6.98 -78.52
N LEU A 58 50.11 -8.25 -78.66
CA LEU A 58 49.30 -9.40 -78.23
C LEU A 58 49.51 -9.76 -76.76
N LYS A 59 50.59 -9.26 -76.15
CA LYS A 59 50.85 -9.44 -74.73
C LYS A 59 49.91 -8.54 -73.92
N VAL A 60 48.69 -9.04 -73.72
CA VAL A 60 47.70 -8.44 -72.83
C VAL A 60 48.25 -8.49 -71.41
N THR A 61 48.95 -7.43 -71.04
CA THR A 61 49.39 -7.19 -69.67
C THR A 61 48.18 -6.58 -68.95
N ILE A 62 47.41 -7.44 -68.29
CA ILE A 62 46.34 -7.01 -67.39
C ILE A 62 47.02 -6.26 -66.25
N LYS A 63 47.12 -4.93 -66.37
CA LYS A 63 47.50 -4.07 -65.26
C LYS A 63 46.32 -4.12 -64.30
N SER A 64 46.59 -4.43 -63.03
CA SER A 64 45.60 -4.40 -61.95
C SER A 64 45.16 -2.95 -61.73
N ASP A 65 44.27 -2.45 -62.58
CA ASP A 65 43.68 -1.13 -62.47
C ASP A 65 42.48 -1.19 -61.50
N SER A 66 42.24 -0.12 -60.74
CA SER A 66 41.08 -0.04 -59.83
C SER A 66 39.74 0.07 -60.59
N ARG A 67 39.78 0.00 -61.92
CA ARG A 67 38.63 -0.09 -62.82
C ARG A 67 38.42 -1.51 -63.36
N ASP A 68 39.23 -2.49 -62.93
CA ASP A 68 39.04 -3.88 -63.31
C ASP A 68 37.87 -4.48 -62.53
N TRP A 69 36.76 -4.68 -63.23
CA TRP A 69 35.56 -5.34 -62.71
C TRP A 69 35.85 -6.72 -62.11
N ARG A 70 36.93 -7.40 -62.53
CA ARG A 70 37.34 -8.69 -61.94
C ARG A 70 37.84 -8.52 -60.50
N SER A 71 38.57 -7.46 -60.21
CA SER A 71 39.00 -7.15 -58.84
C SER A 71 37.81 -6.79 -57.97
N HIS A 72 36.86 -6.00 -58.48
CA HIS A 72 35.62 -5.69 -57.76
C HIS A 72 34.74 -6.91 -57.52
N LEU A 73 34.64 -7.82 -58.49
CA LEU A 73 33.91 -9.09 -58.33
C LEU A 73 34.54 -9.96 -57.24
N GLU A 74 35.87 -10.03 -57.20
CA GLU A 74 36.59 -10.79 -56.18
C GLU A 74 36.45 -10.15 -54.79
N GLN A 75 36.53 -8.82 -54.70
CA GLN A 75 36.24 -8.07 -53.47
C GLN A 75 34.80 -8.29 -53.00
N MET A 76 33.82 -8.29 -53.91
CA MET A 76 32.42 -8.54 -53.58
C MET A 76 32.20 -9.97 -53.05
N LYS A 77 32.87 -10.97 -53.64
CA LYS A 77 32.86 -12.35 -53.11
C LYS A 77 33.50 -12.43 -51.74
N GLN A 78 34.62 -11.75 -51.52
CA GLN A 78 35.30 -11.70 -50.24
C GLN A 78 34.43 -11.04 -49.16
N HIS A 79 33.79 -9.91 -49.48
CA HIS A 79 32.86 -9.24 -48.58
C HIS A 79 31.64 -10.12 -48.29
N ARG A 80 31.07 -10.78 -49.31
CA ARG A 80 29.96 -11.72 -49.11
C ARG A 80 30.33 -12.86 -48.17
N ALA A 81 31.51 -13.47 -48.34
CA ALA A 81 31.99 -14.51 -47.45
C ALA A 81 32.17 -13.99 -46.01
N GLY A 82 32.76 -12.80 -45.85
CA GLY A 82 32.90 -12.16 -44.53
C GLY A 82 31.55 -11.79 -43.90
N MET A 83 30.57 -11.37 -44.70
CA MET A 83 29.20 -11.12 -44.22
C MET A 83 28.52 -12.41 -43.78
N GLU A 84 28.67 -13.51 -44.52
CA GLU A 84 28.13 -14.82 -44.15
C GLU A 84 28.74 -15.33 -42.84
N ASP A 85 30.06 -15.20 -42.67
CA ASP A 85 30.78 -15.60 -41.45
C ASP A 85 30.35 -14.76 -40.24
N THR A 86 30.29 -13.44 -40.40
CA THR A 86 29.86 -12.53 -39.32
C THR A 86 28.38 -12.72 -38.97
N LEU A 87 27.52 -12.95 -39.95
CA LEU A 87 26.11 -13.28 -39.75
C LEU A 87 25.96 -14.62 -39.02
N GLY A 88 26.70 -15.65 -39.43
CA GLY A 88 26.72 -16.95 -38.77
C GLY A 88 27.17 -16.85 -37.31
N SER A 89 28.23 -16.09 -37.05
CA SER A 89 28.73 -15.82 -35.70
C SER A 89 27.71 -15.06 -34.84
N ALA A 90 27.11 -13.99 -35.37
CA ALA A 90 26.10 -13.22 -34.67
C ALA A 90 24.85 -14.05 -34.35
N LYS A 91 24.39 -14.88 -35.30
CA LYS A 91 23.27 -15.80 -35.09
C LYS A 91 23.57 -16.82 -34.00
N PHE A 92 24.76 -17.41 -34.00
CA PHE A 92 25.18 -18.34 -32.95
C PHE A 92 25.24 -17.68 -31.57
N GLN A 93 25.78 -16.47 -31.48
CA GLN A 93 25.81 -15.71 -30.23
C GLN A 93 24.40 -15.40 -29.73
N LEU A 94 23.48 -15.02 -30.63
CA LEU A 94 22.09 -14.74 -30.28
C LEU A 94 21.35 -16.00 -29.80
N GLU A 95 21.51 -17.14 -30.49
CA GLU A 95 20.95 -18.43 -30.06
C GLU A 95 21.51 -18.89 -28.71
N ARG A 96 22.81 -18.63 -28.45
CA ARG A 96 23.41 -18.92 -27.14
C ARG A 96 22.78 -18.05 -26.05
N LEU A 97 22.66 -16.76 -26.30
CA LEU A 97 22.04 -15.81 -25.37
C LEU A 97 20.58 -16.18 -25.10
N GLU A 98 19.81 -16.54 -26.13
CA GLU A 98 18.42 -17.00 -25.99
C GLU A 98 18.32 -18.21 -25.06
N LYS A 99 19.20 -19.21 -25.24
CA LYS A 99 19.25 -20.41 -24.38
C LYS A 99 19.65 -20.06 -22.95
N GLU A 100 20.64 -19.20 -22.77
CA GLU A 100 21.07 -18.72 -21.45
C GLU A 100 19.93 -17.99 -20.74
N ILE A 101 19.27 -17.04 -21.41
CA ILE A 101 18.13 -16.28 -20.88
C ILE A 101 17.00 -17.23 -20.52
N THR A 102 16.61 -18.13 -21.41
CA THR A 102 15.55 -19.13 -21.17
C THR A 102 15.88 -20.00 -19.94
N GLY A 103 17.13 -20.45 -19.83
CA GLY A 103 17.60 -21.21 -18.67
C GLY A 103 17.54 -20.40 -17.36
N THR A 104 17.88 -19.12 -17.39
CA THR A 104 17.75 -18.25 -16.21
C THR A 104 16.30 -17.97 -15.85
N LEU A 105 15.42 -17.78 -16.83
CA LEU A 105 14.00 -17.55 -16.63
C LEU A 105 13.33 -18.76 -15.96
N GLU A 106 13.61 -19.97 -16.43
CA GLU A 106 13.07 -21.18 -15.81
C GLU A 106 13.60 -21.40 -14.39
N LYS A 107 14.86 -21.04 -14.11
CA LYS A 107 15.40 -21.04 -12.75
C LYS A 107 14.66 -20.03 -11.86
N ILE A 108 14.47 -18.79 -12.33
CA ILE A 108 13.72 -17.75 -11.61
C ILE A 108 12.30 -18.24 -11.32
N LYS A 109 11.59 -18.72 -12.34
CA LYS A 109 10.23 -19.27 -12.21
C LYS A 109 10.13 -20.41 -11.21
N SER A 110 11.10 -21.34 -11.20
CA SER A 110 11.17 -22.42 -10.21
C SER A 110 11.39 -21.88 -8.79
N ARG A 111 12.23 -20.85 -8.65
CA ARG A 111 12.53 -20.21 -7.37
C ARG A 111 11.34 -19.43 -6.85
N GLU A 112 10.62 -18.71 -7.72
CA GLU A 112 9.38 -18.01 -7.41
C GLU A 112 8.30 -18.98 -6.96
N LYS A 113 8.11 -20.10 -7.69
CA LYS A 113 7.16 -21.13 -7.30
C LYS A 113 7.48 -21.70 -5.90
N PHE A 114 8.75 -21.97 -5.64
CA PHE A 114 9.21 -22.45 -4.33
C PHE A 114 8.99 -21.40 -3.22
N LEU A 115 9.32 -20.14 -3.47
CA LEU A 115 9.12 -19.05 -2.53
C LEU A 115 7.63 -18.85 -2.22
N ASN A 116 6.78 -18.81 -3.26
CA ASN A 116 5.34 -18.69 -3.13
C ASN A 116 4.77 -19.83 -2.31
N SER A 117 5.20 -21.08 -2.54
CA SER A 117 4.73 -22.23 -1.75
C SER A 117 5.07 -22.12 -0.25
N GLN A 118 6.23 -21.56 0.08
CA GLN A 118 6.61 -21.31 1.48
C GLN A 118 5.81 -20.15 2.08
N LEU A 119 5.67 -19.04 1.35
CA LEU A 119 4.93 -17.86 1.79
C LEU A 119 3.45 -18.15 1.98
N GLU A 120 2.83 -18.99 1.13
CA GLU A 120 1.41 -19.35 1.25
C GLU A 120 1.12 -19.98 2.63
N SER A 121 2.00 -20.88 3.08
CA SER A 121 1.87 -21.52 4.39
C SER A 121 2.01 -20.53 5.54
N LEU A 122 2.93 -19.57 5.43
CA LEU A 122 3.18 -18.55 6.44
C LEU A 122 2.05 -17.52 6.48
N LEU A 123 1.52 -17.12 5.32
CA LEU A 123 0.37 -16.23 5.20
C LEU A 123 -0.89 -16.88 5.76
N SER A 124 -1.08 -18.19 5.55
CA SER A 124 -2.17 -18.94 6.17
C SER A 124 -2.05 -18.93 7.69
N GLN A 125 -0.87 -19.21 8.24
CA GLN A 125 -0.61 -19.15 9.68
C GLN A 125 -0.78 -17.74 10.26
N TYR A 126 -0.37 -16.71 9.52
CA TYR A 126 -0.55 -15.32 9.92
C TYR A 126 -2.04 -14.96 9.98
N ARG A 127 -2.83 -15.37 8.98
CA ARG A 127 -4.29 -15.17 8.98
C ARG A 127 -4.96 -15.87 10.16
N THR A 128 -4.63 -17.13 10.42
CA THR A 128 -5.22 -17.85 11.57
C THR A 128 -4.83 -17.24 12.91
N ALA A 129 -3.58 -16.79 13.06
CA ALA A 129 -3.13 -16.08 14.25
C ALA A 129 -3.83 -14.72 14.41
N GLN A 130 -4.08 -14.00 13.32
CA GLN A 130 -4.81 -12.74 13.32
C GLN A 130 -6.29 -12.94 13.71
N ASP A 131 -6.94 -13.97 13.17
CA ASP A 131 -8.32 -14.31 13.53
C ASP A 131 -8.43 -14.71 15.00
N GLU A 132 -7.47 -15.49 15.51
CA GLU A 132 -7.41 -15.87 16.92
C GLU A 132 -7.17 -14.67 17.83
N LEU A 133 -6.29 -13.73 17.43
CA LEU A 133 -6.09 -12.49 18.16
C LEU A 133 -7.39 -11.67 18.21
N ALA A 134 -8.08 -11.51 17.07
CA ALA A 134 -9.36 -10.81 17.01
C ALA A 134 -10.39 -11.46 17.95
N ARG A 135 -10.48 -12.80 17.93
CA ARG A 135 -11.36 -13.58 18.82
C ARG A 135 -11.05 -13.31 20.30
N VAL A 136 -9.78 -13.40 20.70
CA VAL A 136 -9.36 -13.19 22.09
C VAL A 136 -9.58 -11.74 22.53
N THR A 137 -9.32 -10.76 21.66
CA THR A 137 -9.55 -9.34 21.99
C THR A 137 -11.04 -9.04 22.21
N GLU A 138 -11.93 -9.65 21.42
CA GLU A 138 -13.37 -9.49 21.62
C GLU A 138 -13.85 -10.18 22.90
N GLN A 139 -13.35 -11.39 23.19
CA GLN A 139 -13.64 -12.07 24.45
C GLN A 139 -13.15 -11.28 25.67
N TYR A 140 -11.96 -10.69 25.59
CA TYR A 140 -11.44 -9.83 26.65
C TYR A 140 -12.31 -8.58 26.82
N ARG A 141 -12.75 -7.95 25.72
CA ARG A 141 -13.64 -6.79 25.74
C ARG A 141 -14.98 -7.12 26.40
N GLU A 142 -15.57 -8.26 26.06
CA GLU A 142 -16.82 -8.75 26.64
C GLU A 142 -16.68 -9.03 28.14
N VAL A 143 -15.64 -9.78 28.54
CA VAL A 143 -15.37 -10.10 29.96
C VAL A 143 -15.08 -8.83 30.75
N SER A 144 -14.28 -7.90 30.22
CA SER A 144 -13.98 -6.62 30.85
C SER A 144 -15.24 -5.77 31.03
N GLY A 145 -16.13 -5.75 30.03
CA GLY A 145 -17.45 -5.15 30.13
C GLY A 145 -18.30 -5.77 31.24
N GLY A 146 -18.34 -7.10 31.31
CA GLY A 146 -19.05 -7.83 32.36
C GLY A 146 -18.50 -7.58 33.77
N VAL A 147 -17.18 -7.47 33.92
CA VAL A 147 -16.53 -7.11 35.20
C VAL A 147 -16.91 -5.70 35.62
N ASN A 148 -16.88 -4.73 34.70
CA ASN A 148 -17.29 -3.36 34.99
C ASN A 148 -18.77 -3.27 35.40
N GLU A 149 -19.66 -4.03 34.77
CA GLU A 149 -21.07 -4.03 35.17
C GLU A 149 -21.27 -4.66 36.54
N ARG A 150 -20.61 -5.79 36.84
CA ARG A 150 -20.62 -6.37 38.19
C ARG A 150 -20.04 -5.41 39.25
N GLN A 151 -18.98 -4.69 38.91
CA GLN A 151 -18.40 -3.67 39.79
C GLN A 151 -19.42 -2.54 40.08
N ARG A 152 -20.15 -2.06 39.05
CA ARG A 152 -21.22 -1.08 39.24
C ARG A 152 -22.35 -1.62 40.12
N GLN A 153 -22.75 -2.87 39.93
CA GLN A 153 -23.76 -3.53 40.76
C GLN A 153 -23.30 -3.67 42.21
N LEU A 154 -22.05 -4.05 42.44
CA LEU A 154 -21.45 -4.12 43.78
C LEU A 154 -21.44 -2.75 44.46
N THR A 155 -21.06 -1.68 43.75
CA THR A 155 -21.10 -0.32 44.31
C THR A 155 -22.53 0.07 44.70
N ARG A 156 -23.53 -0.17 43.82
CA ARG A 156 -24.93 0.10 44.15
C ARG A 156 -25.43 -0.67 45.38
N LEU A 157 -25.12 -1.97 45.46
CA LEU A 157 -25.49 -2.78 46.63
C LEU A 157 -24.75 -2.33 47.89
N THR A 158 -23.52 -1.84 47.76
CA THR A 158 -22.76 -1.29 48.90
C THR A 158 -23.42 0.00 49.40
N ASP A 159 -23.79 0.89 48.48
CA ASP A 159 -24.49 2.14 48.81
C ASP A 159 -25.85 1.85 49.48
N GLU A 160 -26.62 0.89 48.95
CA GLU A 160 -27.89 0.45 49.55
C GLU A 160 -27.69 -0.15 50.95
N LEU A 161 -26.66 -0.96 51.14
CA LEU A 161 -26.31 -1.53 52.44
C LEU A 161 -25.93 -0.44 53.45
N ASP A 162 -25.19 0.58 53.02
CA ASP A 162 -24.81 1.71 53.89
C ASP A 162 -26.02 2.59 54.23
N LEU A 163 -26.96 2.78 53.30
CA LEU A 163 -28.25 3.43 53.58
C LEU A 163 -29.06 2.66 54.64
N ILE A 164 -29.18 1.34 54.48
CA ILE A 164 -29.90 0.49 55.45
C ILE A 164 -29.21 0.51 56.81
N LYS A 165 -27.87 0.49 56.86
CA LYS A 165 -27.12 0.64 58.12
C LYS A 165 -27.41 1.98 58.78
N GLN A 166 -27.42 3.08 58.02
CA GLN A 166 -27.72 4.40 58.54
C GLN A 166 -29.15 4.47 59.08
N GLU A 167 -30.13 3.91 58.37
CA GLU A 167 -31.52 3.82 58.86
C GLU A 167 -31.60 2.97 60.14
N MET A 168 -30.88 1.85 60.19
CA MET A 168 -30.85 0.98 61.36
C MET A 168 -30.17 1.67 62.57
N GLU A 169 -29.14 2.48 62.34
CA GLU A 169 -28.49 3.28 63.37
C GLU A 169 -29.38 4.43 63.86
N GLU A 170 -30.10 5.10 62.96
CA GLU A 170 -31.09 6.13 63.31
C GLU A 170 -32.27 5.55 64.10
N ARG A 171 -32.79 4.39 63.67
CA ARG A 171 -33.81 3.62 64.41
C ARG A 171 -33.27 3.12 65.75
N GLY A 172 -32.03 2.67 65.81
CA GLY A 172 -31.36 2.27 67.04
C GLY A 172 -31.19 3.44 68.02
N SER A 173 -30.79 4.60 67.51
CA SER A 173 -30.67 5.83 68.28
C SER A 173 -32.02 6.29 68.80
N THR A 174 -33.07 6.31 67.98
CA THR A 174 -34.43 6.69 68.40
C THR A 174 -35.05 5.67 69.36
N MET A 175 -34.74 4.38 69.23
CA MET A 175 -35.20 3.34 70.16
C MET A 175 -34.46 3.39 71.50
N THR A 176 -33.19 3.83 71.51
CA THR A 176 -32.35 3.94 72.71
C THR A 176 -32.45 5.32 73.37
N ASP A 177 -32.95 6.32 72.65
CA ASP A 177 -33.14 7.67 73.17
C ASP A 177 -34.28 7.68 74.20
N GLY A 178 -33.90 7.56 75.47
CA GLY A 178 -34.80 7.71 76.62
C GLY A 178 -35.23 9.16 76.88
N SER A 179 -34.76 10.15 76.10
CA SER A 179 -35.09 11.57 76.30
C SER A 179 -36.59 11.87 76.29
N PRO A 180 -37.42 11.30 75.39
CA PRO A 180 -38.88 11.48 75.45
C PRO A 180 -39.47 10.97 76.77
N LEU A 181 -38.99 9.81 77.25
CA LEU A 181 -39.44 9.22 78.51
C LEU A 181 -39.02 10.07 79.73
N ILE A 182 -37.80 10.60 79.70
CA ILE A 182 -37.29 11.53 80.72
C ILE A 182 -38.10 12.84 80.72
N ASN A 183 -38.45 13.37 79.55
CA ASN A 183 -39.26 14.58 79.42
C ASN A 183 -40.68 14.37 79.95
N ILE A 184 -41.31 13.23 79.65
CA ILE A 184 -42.60 12.85 80.24
C ILE A 184 -42.48 12.73 81.76
N LYS A 185 -41.44 12.07 82.27
CA LYS A 185 -41.18 11.97 83.72
C LYS A 185 -41.02 13.34 84.37
N LYS A 186 -40.31 14.28 83.74
CA LYS A 186 -40.18 15.68 84.20
C LYS A 186 -41.52 16.42 84.20
N ALA A 187 -42.33 16.28 83.15
CA ALA A 187 -43.66 16.89 83.07
C ALA A 187 -44.59 16.35 84.16
N ILE A 188 -44.58 15.03 84.41
CA ILE A 188 -45.33 14.40 85.51
C ILE A 188 -44.88 14.95 86.87
N ALA A 189 -43.56 15.07 87.09
CA ALA A 189 -43.04 15.62 88.34
C ALA A 189 -43.48 17.08 88.56
N LYS A 190 -43.49 17.90 87.49
CA LYS A 190 -44.00 19.27 87.53
C LYS A 190 -45.48 19.32 87.87
N ILE A 191 -46.32 18.53 87.20
CA ILE A 191 -47.76 18.46 87.49
C ILE A 191 -48.01 18.04 88.96
N LYS A 192 -47.23 17.09 89.49
CA LYS A 192 -47.33 16.70 90.90
C LYS A 192 -46.97 17.85 91.85
N ALA A 193 -45.95 18.63 91.54
CA ALA A 193 -45.59 19.80 92.33
C ALA A 193 -46.71 20.86 92.28
N ASP A 194 -47.26 21.13 91.09
CA ASP A 194 -48.36 22.07 90.89
C ASP A 194 -49.62 21.63 91.68
N ILE A 195 -49.92 20.33 91.74
CA ILE A 195 -51.02 19.78 92.55
C ILE A 195 -50.79 20.05 94.04
N ILE A 196 -49.59 19.76 94.57
CA ILE A 196 -49.27 20.02 95.98
C ILE A 196 -49.38 21.52 96.29
N GLU A 197 -48.93 22.38 95.39
CA GLU A 197 -49.07 23.84 95.55
C GLU A 197 -50.54 24.25 95.56
N MET A 198 -51.36 23.70 94.65
CA MET A 198 -52.80 23.96 94.64
C MET A 198 -53.48 23.45 95.92
N ASP A 199 -53.13 22.27 96.42
CA ASP A 199 -53.68 21.71 97.67
C ASP A 199 -53.36 22.61 98.88
N VAL A 200 -52.14 23.15 98.96
CA VAL A 200 -51.77 24.11 100.01
C VAL A 200 -52.59 25.40 99.87
N ARG A 201 -52.75 25.92 98.65
CA ARG A 201 -53.59 27.11 98.40
C ARG A 201 -55.05 26.86 98.78
N ILE A 202 -55.60 25.70 98.44
CA ILE A 202 -56.96 25.30 98.83
C ILE A 202 -57.06 25.23 100.36
N GLY A 203 -56.12 24.59 101.06
CA GLY A 203 -56.13 24.51 102.52
C GLY A 203 -56.06 25.87 103.21
N VAL A 204 -55.28 26.82 102.68
CA VAL A 204 -55.23 28.20 103.18
C VAL A 204 -56.56 28.91 102.93
N LEU A 205 -57.14 28.77 101.73
CA LEU A 205 -58.45 29.35 101.41
C LEU A 205 -59.56 28.76 102.29
N ASP A 206 -59.56 27.45 102.53
CA ASP A 206 -60.49 26.78 103.43
C ASP A 206 -60.34 27.29 104.87
N HIS A 207 -59.11 27.49 105.35
CA HIS A 207 -58.88 28.06 106.68
C HIS A 207 -59.38 29.51 106.78
N ILE A 208 -59.10 30.35 105.78
CA ILE A 208 -59.60 31.73 105.72
C ILE A 208 -61.13 31.76 105.71
N VAL A 209 -61.78 30.89 104.93
CA VAL A 209 -63.24 30.78 104.88
C VAL A 209 -63.81 30.27 106.21
N LEU A 210 -63.16 29.30 106.85
CA LEU A 210 -63.57 28.79 108.16
C LEU A 210 -63.43 29.87 109.24
N GLU A 211 -62.33 30.62 109.24
CA GLU A 211 -62.11 31.75 110.15
C GLU A 211 -63.17 32.83 109.94
N ALA A 212 -63.46 33.19 108.69
CA ALA A 212 -64.54 34.12 108.36
C ALA A 212 -65.91 33.63 108.89
N LYS A 213 -66.25 32.36 108.67
CA LYS A 213 -67.49 31.75 109.19
C LYS A 213 -67.54 31.71 110.72
N LEU A 214 -66.43 31.42 111.40
CA LEU A 214 -66.34 31.45 112.86
C LEU A 214 -66.47 32.87 113.39
N ARG A 215 -65.88 33.85 112.72
CA ARG A 215 -65.98 35.27 113.06
C ARG A 215 -67.41 35.78 112.93
N ASP A 216 -68.10 35.42 111.84
CA ASP A 216 -69.52 35.70 111.63
C ASP A 216 -70.40 35.04 112.70
N LYS A 217 -70.15 33.77 113.04
CA LYS A 217 -70.87 33.06 114.10
C LYS A 217 -70.64 33.68 115.49
N ASN A 218 -69.42 34.12 115.79
CA ASN A 218 -69.10 34.80 117.03
C ASN A 218 -69.78 36.17 117.12
N LEU A 219 -69.86 36.91 116.00
CA LEU A 219 -70.64 38.16 115.89
C LEU A 219 -72.13 37.92 116.14
N LEU A 220 -72.70 36.87 115.53
CA LEU A 220 -74.10 36.49 115.74
C LEU A 220 -74.37 36.10 117.20
N ASN A 221 -73.47 35.31 117.82
CA ASN A 221 -73.59 34.94 119.23
C ASN A 221 -73.44 36.14 120.17
N ALA A 222 -72.57 37.11 119.84
CA ALA A 222 -72.44 38.35 120.61
C ALA A 222 -73.69 39.23 120.49
N GLN A 223 -74.36 39.24 119.34
CA GLN A 223 -75.67 39.91 119.18
C GLN A 223 -76.78 39.21 119.95
N ILE A 224 -76.79 37.88 120.02
CA ILE A 224 -77.79 37.11 120.78
C ILE A 224 -77.56 37.24 122.30
N ALA A 225 -76.32 37.36 122.77
CA ALA A 225 -76.01 37.58 124.19
C ALA A 225 -76.25 39.03 124.66
N ALA A 226 -76.41 39.98 123.73
CA ALA A 226 -76.68 41.39 124.00
C ALA A 226 -78.17 41.76 123.85
N SER A 227 -79.05 40.78 123.65
CA SER A 227 -80.51 40.92 123.56
C SER A 227 -81.22 40.11 124.63
#